data_AF-A0A3A4VR90-F1
#
_entry.id   AF-A0A3A4VR90-F1
#
_cell.length_a   1.000
_cell.length_b   1.000
_cell.length_c   1.000
_cell.angle_alpha   90.00
_cell.angle_beta   90.00
_cell.angle_gamma   90.00
#
_symmetry.space_group_name_H-M   'P 1'
#
loop_
_entity.id
_entity.type
_entity.pdbx_description
1 polymer ?
#
loop_
_entity_poly.entity_id
_entity_poly.type
_entity_poly.pdbx_seq_one_letter_code
_entity_poly.pdbx_strand_id
1 'polypeptide(L)' 'MRTNRSKKEQQSAQKEEPAQKSVHRSCGFQAGALCPRCKQGILDYNGMLNLQCPLCGLEIGHGFT' A
#
# COMPACT_ATOMS: atom_id res chain seq x y z
N MET A 1 11.86 49.64 30.46
CA MET A 1 11.89 48.20 30.79
C MET A 1 10.68 47.52 30.16
N ARG A 2 10.85 46.27 29.67
CA ARG A 2 9.86 45.34 29.07
C ARG A 2 9.72 45.48 27.55
N THR A 3 9.91 44.49 26.69
CA THR A 3 10.44 43.12 26.79
C THR A 3 10.75 42.69 25.35
N ASN A 4 11.98 42.20 25.11
CA ASN A 4 12.30 41.42 23.91
C ASN A 4 11.38 40.19 23.83
N ARG A 5 10.76 39.94 22.68
CA ARG A 5 10.14 38.65 22.37
C ARG A 5 10.57 38.19 20.99
N SER A 6 11.77 37.62 20.95
CA SER A 6 12.29 36.78 19.88
C SER A 6 11.25 35.74 19.46
N LYS A 7 10.68 35.88 18.26
CA LYS A 7 9.95 34.78 17.62
C LYS A 7 10.97 33.98 16.82
N LYS A 8 11.68 33.12 17.56
CA LYS A 8 12.64 32.13 17.09
C LYS A 8 11.92 31.10 16.21
N GLU A 9 12.40 31.01 14.97
CA GLU A 9 12.58 29.80 14.15
C GLU A 9 11.64 28.62 14.45
N GLN A 10 10.68 28.44 13.55
CA GLN A 10 9.97 27.17 13.39
C GLN A 10 10.76 26.32 12.39
N GLN A 11 11.73 25.55 12.90
CA GLN A 11 12.24 24.36 12.22
C GLN A 11 11.48 23.16 12.80
N SER A 12 10.61 22.56 12.00
CA SER A 12 10.16 21.18 12.24
C SER A 12 10.73 20.31 11.14
N ALA A 13 11.81 19.62 11.51
CA ALA A 13 12.31 18.44 10.85
C ALA A 13 11.17 17.44 10.70
N GLN A 14 10.89 17.08 9.45
CA GLN A 14 10.09 15.90 9.12
C GLN A 14 10.90 14.69 9.54
N LYS A 15 10.55 14.15 10.71
CA LYS A 15 11.06 12.87 11.19
C LYS A 15 10.37 11.76 10.42
N GLU A 16 11.21 10.83 9.99
CA GLU A 16 10.89 9.56 9.36
C GLU A 16 9.72 8.86 10.06
N GLU A 17 8.64 8.64 9.31
CA GLU A 17 7.61 7.68 9.69
C GLU A 17 8.13 6.28 9.38
N PRO A 18 8.30 5.41 10.39
CA PRO A 18 8.69 4.03 10.17
C PRO A 18 7.55 3.35 9.42
N ALA A 19 7.86 2.72 8.28
CA ALA A 19 7.02 1.86 7.46
C ALA A 19 5.90 1.17 8.28
N GLN A 20 4.80 1.89 8.47
CA GLN A 20 3.65 1.36 9.16
C GLN A 20 3.09 0.34 8.19
N LYS A 21 3.30 -0.94 8.50
CA LYS A 21 2.60 -2.07 7.89
C LYS A 21 1.12 -1.89 8.20
N SER A 22 0.47 -0.98 7.49
CA SER A 22 -0.97 -0.91 7.43
C SER A 22 -1.37 -2.22 6.75
N VAL A 23 -1.85 -3.17 7.54
CA VAL A 23 -2.65 -4.27 7.03
C VAL A 23 -3.97 -3.65 6.60
N HIS A 24 -3.91 -2.88 5.51
CA HIS A 24 -5.07 -2.55 4.73
C HIS A 24 -5.66 -3.91 4.40
N ARG A 25 -6.79 -4.25 5.02
CA ARG A 25 -7.67 -5.29 4.50
C ARG A 25 -8.23 -4.71 3.20
N SER A 26 -7.38 -4.60 2.18
CA SER A 26 -7.77 -4.31 0.82
C SER A 26 -8.68 -5.45 0.42
N CYS A 27 -9.98 -5.26 0.67
CA CYS A 27 -11.05 -6.09 0.16
C CYS A 27 -11.19 -5.78 -1.34
N GLY A 28 -10.11 -6.03 -2.07
CA GLY A 28 -9.94 -5.66 -3.45
C GLY A 28 -8.85 -6.52 -4.05
N PHE A 29 -9.12 -7.06 -5.23
CA PHE A 29 -8.13 -7.77 -6.01
C PHE A 29 -7.22 -6.73 -6.65
N GLN A 30 -6.02 -6.56 -6.11
CA GLN A 30 -4.99 -5.68 -6.65
C GLN A 30 -3.67 -6.44 -6.73
N ALA A 31 -2.77 -5.98 -7.61
CA ALA A 31 -1.42 -6.51 -7.66
C ALA A 31 -0.72 -6.25 -6.32
N GLY A 32 0.00 -7.25 -5.82
CA GLY A 32 0.61 -7.22 -4.49
C GLY A 32 -0.31 -7.64 -3.34
N ALA A 33 -1.62 -7.86 -3.58
CA ALA A 33 -2.51 -8.37 -2.54
C ALA A 33 -2.38 -9.89 -2.35
N LEU A 34 -2.75 -10.38 -1.17
CA LEU A 34 -2.85 -11.81 -0.90
C LEU A 34 -3.98 -12.44 -1.70
N CYS A 35 -3.68 -13.56 -2.35
CA CYS A 35 -4.66 -14.38 -3.03
C CYS A 35 -5.67 -14.94 -2.02
N PRO A 36 -6.98 -14.74 -2.19
CA PRO A 36 -7.97 -15.26 -1.23
C PRO A 36 -8.17 -16.77 -1.31
N ARG A 37 -7.74 -17.42 -2.40
CA ARG A 37 -7.85 -18.87 -2.59
C ARG A 37 -6.80 -19.63 -1.77
N CYS A 38 -5.53 -19.25 -1.90
CA CYS A 38 -4.43 -19.91 -1.18
C CYS A 38 -3.95 -19.16 0.07
N LYS A 39 -4.28 -17.87 0.21
CA LYS A 39 -3.87 -16.97 1.32
C LYS A 39 -2.35 -16.87 1.55
N GLN A 40 -1.56 -17.38 0.60
CA GLN A 40 -0.10 -17.42 0.64
C GLN A 40 0.50 -16.76 -0.60
N GLY A 41 -0.13 -16.95 -1.76
CA GLY A 41 0.33 -16.37 -3.02
C GLY A 41 -0.04 -14.91 -3.11
N ILE A 42 0.85 -14.13 -3.72
CA ILE A 42 0.60 -12.72 -4.04
C ILE A 42 0.02 -12.66 -5.46
N LEU A 43 -1.07 -11.93 -5.64
CA LEU A 43 -1.66 -11.67 -6.94
C LEU A 43 -0.73 -10.75 -7.74
N ASP A 44 -0.46 -11.11 -8.98
CA ASP A 44 0.37 -10.33 -9.91
C ASP A 44 -0.26 -10.29 -11.29
N TYR A 45 0.03 -9.27 -12.09
CA TYR A 45 -0.54 -9.19 -13.43
C TYR A 45 0.10 -10.22 -14.36
N ASN A 46 -0.72 -11.05 -15.00
CA ASN A 46 -0.27 -11.87 -16.12
C ASN A 46 -0.11 -11.02 -17.39
N GLY A 47 0.43 -11.61 -18.46
CA GLY A 47 0.63 -10.94 -19.75
C GLY A 47 -0.66 -10.47 -20.45
N MET A 48 -1.83 -10.69 -19.85
CA MET A 48 -3.14 -10.26 -20.34
C MET A 48 -3.80 -9.22 -19.42
N LEU A 49 -3.04 -8.58 -18.50
CA LEU A 49 -3.54 -7.63 -17.50
C LEU A 49 -4.57 -8.23 -16.51
N ASN A 50 -4.61 -9.56 -16.38
CA ASN A 50 -5.43 -10.23 -15.36
C ASN A 50 -4.58 -10.50 -14.12
N LEU A 51 -5.17 -10.37 -12.94
CA LEU A 51 -4.50 -10.69 -11.68
C LEU A 51 -4.42 -12.21 -11.52
N GLN A 52 -3.23 -12.77 -11.66
CA GLN A 52 -2.93 -14.18 -11.50
C GLN A 52 -2.16 -14.45 -10.21
N CYS A 53 -2.53 -15.52 -9.50
CA CYS A 53 -1.77 -16.03 -8.38
C CYS A 53 -0.82 -17.14 -8.85
N PRO A 54 0.51 -17.01 -8.67
CA PRO A 54 1.47 -18.01 -9.13
C PRO A 54 1.44 -19.32 -8.32
N LEU A 55 0.92 -19.31 -7.09
CA LEU A 55 0.87 -20.51 -6.25
C LEU A 55 -0.32 -21.44 -6.51
N CYS A 56 -1.48 -20.89 -6.90
CA CYS A 56 -2.70 -21.68 -7.06
C CYS A 56 -3.36 -21.55 -8.43
N GLY A 57 -2.82 -20.72 -9.32
CA GLY A 57 -3.36 -20.47 -10.65
C GLY A 57 -4.70 -19.74 -10.65
N LEU A 58 -5.09 -19.08 -9.55
CA LEU A 58 -6.27 -18.21 -9.54
C LEU A 58 -6.01 -17.03 -10.49
N GLU A 59 -6.86 -16.86 -11.49
CA GLU A 59 -6.85 -15.69 -12.38
C GLU A 59 -8.12 -14.86 -12.18
N ILE A 60 -7.94 -13.55 -12.09
CA ILE A 60 -9.00 -12.58 -11.84
C ILE A 60 -8.88 -11.52 -12.94
N GLY A 61 -9.71 -11.68 -13.95
CA GLY A 61 -9.87 -10.68 -15.00
C GLY A 61 -10.99 -9.75 -14.64
N HIS A 62 -10.71 -8.45 -14.64
CA HIS A 62 -11.76 -7.45 -14.67
C HIS A 62 -12.19 -7.30 -16.13
N GLY A 63 -13.29 -7.95 -16.49
CA GLY A 63 -13.95 -7.71 -17.76
C GLY A 63 -14.33 -6.24 -17.84
N PHE A 64 -13.68 -5.50 -18.74
CA PHE A 64 -14.04 -4.14 -19.08
C PHE A 64 -15.29 -4.20 -19.96
N THR A 65 -16.47 -4.18 -19.34
CA THR A 65 -17.78 -4.03 -19.99
C THR A 65 -18.53 -2.89 -19.33
#